data_AF-Q39XC2-F1
#
_entry.id   AF-Q39XC2-F1
#
_cell.length_a   1.000
_cell.length_b   1.000
_cell.length_c   1.000
_cell.angle_alpha   90.00
_cell.angle_beta   90.00
_cell.angle_gamma   90.00
#
_symmetry.space_group_name_H-M   'P 1'
#
loop_
_entity.id
_entity.type
_entity.pdbx_description
1 polymer ?
#
loop_
_entity_poly.entity_id
_entity_poly.type
_entity_poly.pdbx_seq_one_letter_code
_entity_poly.pdbx_strand_id
1 'polypeptide(L)'
;MIATPPRQAVAIALAMLAFGALPTQVRAIDPRFELDPRFLDKTAESPAKEREERPVRKAARSATGASHYTYTVKPGDHIFKILMKEYGLSNAEAEALVPEVKRLNGITDIRRLHAGQSLRIPLTHRREHADVAERKESKIVRGAPARTDGAGGKRPGSLAAASAGSDGKSAGHTMRMMNLSPEQEPANLDAVRQVWGGLVPSRPVSSRPISIEDKNFSLSLDPESFPSFPAADGGRVLVDAGGKIPPLVRSLIEEKDPSVRIVSESPRNRKRFMASLLEGARFYSVADNVALSFGADPKLTVNADFKIEKTPESVLNHDVVLMSVEEYRRGMPPVLVQFLRREGFQVLEPFPAGDQALPRGGRTLHQITAHDTRGIVDGLLRALDVRYEADRSVELYGMSDGGLRLEVRADRYFEDGRDRYVVSYFDGDPVSYTLTRLLETRGYRVVVLDPKDDFRKVSEKLLARLRLPGVFAQHDLLQYRDAPYGIQMSGVRMRAQGAGGESVFLTNVELDPLFRDLLDYSGYSVISH
;
A
#
# COMPACT_ATOMS: atom_id res chain seq x y z
N MET A 1 49.78 -64.77 -19.72
CA MET A 1 48.55 -63.96 -19.75
C MET A 1 48.00 -63.95 -18.34
N ILE A 2 48.30 -62.95 -17.49
CA ILE A 2 47.72 -61.60 -17.50
C ILE A 2 46.19 -61.64 -17.56
N ALA A 3 45.55 -61.65 -16.39
CA ALA A 3 44.17 -61.23 -16.16
C ALA A 3 43.94 -61.05 -14.65
N THR A 4 44.12 -59.82 -14.17
CA THR A 4 43.82 -59.44 -12.77
C THR A 4 42.33 -59.08 -12.67
N PRO A 5 41.53 -59.68 -11.76
CA PRO A 5 40.18 -59.17 -11.47
C PRO A 5 40.25 -57.93 -10.55
N PRO A 6 39.35 -56.94 -10.71
CA PRO A 6 39.47 -55.66 -10.02
C PRO A 6 39.04 -55.71 -8.54
N ARG A 7 39.79 -55.00 -7.70
CA ARG A 7 39.43 -54.70 -6.31
C ARG A 7 38.33 -53.64 -6.26
N GLN A 8 37.11 -53.98 -5.81
CA GLN A 8 36.14 -53.02 -5.25
C GLN A 8 34.97 -53.73 -4.54
N ALA A 9 35.23 -54.33 -3.37
CA ALA A 9 34.18 -54.97 -2.56
C ALA A 9 34.42 -54.91 -1.03
N VAL A 10 35.34 -54.06 -0.55
CA VAL A 10 35.75 -54.00 0.89
C VAL A 10 35.82 -52.54 1.40
N ALA A 11 34.96 -51.66 0.90
CA ALA A 11 34.97 -50.22 1.22
C ALA A 11 33.64 -49.69 1.79
N ILE A 12 32.80 -50.56 2.37
CA ILE A 12 31.47 -50.17 2.91
C ILE A 12 31.33 -50.48 4.42
N ALA A 13 32.23 -51.28 5.01
CA ALA A 13 32.15 -51.69 6.42
C ALA A 13 32.94 -50.81 7.42
N LEU A 14 33.61 -49.74 6.96
CA LEU A 14 34.45 -48.88 7.83
C LEU A 14 34.27 -47.37 7.63
N ALA A 15 33.09 -46.95 7.14
CA ALA A 15 32.72 -45.53 6.97
C ALA A 15 31.43 -45.15 7.74
N MET A 16 31.02 -45.95 8.74
CA MET A 16 29.87 -45.67 9.62
C MET A 16 30.27 -45.33 11.07
N LEU A 17 31.54 -44.96 11.32
CA LEU A 17 32.08 -44.78 12.67
C LEU A 17 33.02 -43.56 12.80
N ALA A 18 32.73 -42.48 12.07
CA ALA A 18 33.56 -41.26 12.06
C ALA A 18 32.80 -39.92 11.91
N PHE A 19 31.53 -39.84 12.32
CA PHE A 19 30.78 -38.57 12.43
C PHE A 19 29.91 -38.54 13.69
N GLY A 20 30.55 -38.78 14.84
CA GLY A 20 30.00 -38.44 16.16
C GLY A 20 30.79 -37.27 16.77
N ALA A 21 30.08 -36.37 17.47
CA ALA A 21 30.60 -35.16 18.11
C ALA A 21 30.99 -33.99 17.16
N LEU A 22 29.98 -33.33 16.61
CA LEU A 22 29.98 -31.86 16.52
C LEU A 22 28.94 -31.32 17.52
N PRO A 23 29.23 -30.27 18.29
CA PRO A 23 28.36 -29.83 19.38
C PRO A 23 27.07 -29.20 18.83
N THR A 24 25.94 -29.67 19.32
CA THR A 24 24.66 -28.98 19.17
C THR A 24 24.71 -27.65 19.92
N GLN A 25 24.89 -26.55 19.19
CA GLN A 25 24.58 -25.23 19.73
C GLN A 25 23.06 -25.08 19.86
N VAL A 26 22.53 -25.62 20.96
CA VAL A 26 21.26 -25.17 21.51
C VAL A 26 21.40 -23.67 21.73
N ARG A 27 20.65 -22.85 20.98
CA ARG A 27 20.54 -21.43 21.28
C ARG A 27 19.79 -21.28 22.60
N ALA A 28 20.55 -21.14 23.67
CA ALA A 28 20.03 -20.77 24.97
C ALA A 28 19.24 -19.46 24.86
N ILE A 29 18.12 -19.40 25.57
CA ILE A 29 17.36 -18.18 25.79
C ILE A 29 18.21 -17.22 26.63
N ASP A 30 18.11 -15.92 26.37
CA ASP A 30 18.83 -14.88 27.11
C ASP A 30 18.44 -14.91 28.61
N PRO A 31 19.40 -15.03 29.55
CA PRO A 31 19.13 -15.10 30.99
C PRO A 31 18.55 -13.81 31.60
N ARG A 32 18.18 -12.81 30.78
CA ARG A 32 17.44 -11.61 31.20
C ARG A 32 15.91 -11.74 31.12
N PHE A 33 15.39 -12.88 30.65
CA PHE A 33 13.95 -13.14 30.51
C PHE A 33 13.42 -14.30 31.38
N GLU A 34 14.06 -14.57 32.52
CA GLU A 34 13.45 -15.38 33.57
C GLU A 34 12.34 -14.58 34.29
N LEU A 35 11.09 -14.95 34.04
CA LEU A 35 9.94 -14.48 34.82
C LEU A 35 10.01 -15.10 36.22
N ASP A 36 10.37 -14.30 37.23
CA ASP A 36 10.39 -14.73 38.63
C ASP A 36 8.97 -15.17 39.05
N PRO A 37 8.75 -16.45 39.41
CA PRO A 37 7.43 -16.98 39.75
C PRO A 37 6.78 -16.32 40.98
N ARG A 38 7.52 -15.49 41.73
CA ARG A 38 7.01 -14.69 42.86
C ARG A 38 6.06 -13.56 42.45
N PHE A 39 5.95 -13.23 41.16
CA PHE A 39 5.01 -12.21 40.67
C PHE A 39 3.58 -12.73 40.36
N LEU A 40 3.30 -14.03 40.54
CA LEU A 40 1.97 -14.61 40.29
C LEU A 40 1.06 -14.72 41.54
N ASP A 41 1.55 -14.41 42.73
CA ASP A 41 0.84 -14.62 44.01
C ASP A 41 0.45 -13.33 44.76
N LYS A 42 -0.21 -12.38 44.07
CA LYS A 42 -0.93 -11.26 44.74
C LYS A 42 -2.27 -10.92 44.09
N THR A 43 -3.26 -11.80 44.28
CA THR A 43 -4.68 -11.42 44.18
C THR A 43 -5.44 -11.87 45.44
N ALA A 44 -5.27 -11.14 46.54
CA ALA A 44 -6.14 -11.21 47.71
C ALA A 44 -5.93 -9.95 48.58
N GLU A 45 -6.88 -9.02 48.53
CA GLU A 45 -7.54 -8.40 49.70
C GLU A 45 -8.34 -7.15 49.27
N SER A 46 -9.65 -7.21 49.48
CA SER A 46 -10.53 -6.04 49.54
C SER A 46 -10.76 -5.68 51.01
N PRO A 47 -11.03 -4.40 51.32
CA PRO A 47 -12.03 -4.11 52.34
C PRO A 47 -13.14 -3.20 51.80
N ALA A 48 -14.38 -3.55 52.16
CA ALA A 48 -15.56 -2.74 51.88
C ALA A 48 -15.85 -1.77 53.04
N LYS A 49 -16.43 -0.60 52.75
CA LYS A 49 -17.23 0.16 53.72
C LYS A 49 -18.28 1.09 53.10
N GLU A 50 -19.49 0.56 53.04
CA GLU A 50 -20.77 1.17 53.47
C GLU A 50 -20.97 2.71 53.42
N ARG A 51 -21.63 3.15 52.34
CA ARG A 51 -22.87 3.97 52.26
C ARG A 51 -23.22 5.00 53.36
N GLU A 52 -23.43 6.25 52.93
CA GLU A 52 -24.49 7.14 53.48
C GLU A 52 -25.07 8.06 52.37
N GLU A 53 -26.25 8.65 52.57
CA GLU A 53 -27.12 9.19 51.49
C GLU A 53 -27.53 10.68 51.68
N ARG A 54 -27.62 11.44 50.57
CA ARG A 54 -28.44 12.68 50.33
C ARG A 54 -27.98 14.05 50.95
N PRO A 55 -28.46 15.20 50.43
CA PRO A 55 -28.67 15.59 49.01
C PRO A 55 -28.32 17.09 48.66
N VAL A 56 -28.62 17.50 47.40
CA VAL A 56 -28.73 18.90 46.84
C VAL A 56 -27.42 19.75 46.75
N ARG A 57 -26.94 20.26 45.59
CA ARG A 57 -27.58 21.17 44.61
C ARG A 57 -26.88 21.18 43.23
N LYS A 58 -27.64 21.59 42.21
CA LYS A 58 -27.17 21.84 40.83
C LYS A 58 -26.19 23.03 40.77
N ALA A 59 -25.10 22.87 40.02
CA ALA A 59 -24.43 23.95 39.30
C ALA A 59 -24.06 23.44 37.90
N ALA A 60 -24.58 24.10 36.86
CA ALA A 60 -24.43 23.63 35.49
C ALA A 60 -23.12 24.11 34.86
N ARG A 61 -22.36 23.20 34.25
CA ARG A 61 -21.50 23.52 33.11
C ARG A 61 -21.85 22.57 31.97
N SER A 62 -22.18 23.17 30.83
CA SER A 62 -22.69 22.57 29.61
C SER A 62 -21.86 21.38 29.11
N ALA A 63 -22.46 20.19 29.15
CA ALA A 63 -22.01 19.04 28.39
C ALA A 63 -22.79 18.99 27.06
N THR A 64 -22.08 18.96 25.94
CA THR A 64 -22.67 18.76 24.61
C THR A 64 -23.30 17.36 24.56
N GLY A 65 -24.62 17.29 24.39
CA GLY A 65 -25.36 16.04 24.49
C GLY A 65 -25.09 15.08 23.32
N ALA A 66 -24.19 14.12 23.51
CA ALA A 66 -24.01 13.02 22.57
C ALA A 66 -25.11 11.96 22.77
N SER A 67 -26.08 11.92 21.86
CA SER A 67 -27.01 10.78 21.75
C SER A 67 -26.27 9.51 21.35
N HIS A 68 -26.50 8.44 22.10
CA HIS A 68 -25.93 7.12 21.83
C HIS A 68 -27.03 6.21 21.30
N TYR A 69 -26.82 5.62 20.11
CA TYR A 69 -27.73 4.66 19.50
C TYR A 69 -27.19 3.24 19.70
N THR A 70 -28.07 2.25 19.93
CA THR A 70 -27.68 0.85 20.06
C THR A 70 -28.00 0.08 18.77
N TYR A 71 -27.02 -0.64 18.22
CA TYR A 71 -27.19 -1.50 17.04
C TYR A 71 -26.75 -2.94 17.33
N THR A 72 -27.55 -3.92 16.93
CA THR A 72 -27.20 -5.35 17.06
C THR A 72 -26.56 -5.85 15.77
N VAL A 73 -25.28 -6.25 15.85
CA VAL A 73 -24.46 -6.75 14.73
C VAL A 73 -25.11 -7.96 14.07
N LYS A 74 -25.25 -7.95 12.73
CA LYS A 74 -25.73 -9.10 11.95
C LYS A 74 -24.53 -9.87 11.36
N PRO A 75 -24.69 -11.15 10.95
CA PRO A 75 -23.62 -11.89 10.28
C PRO A 75 -23.09 -11.14 9.04
N GLY A 76 -21.77 -10.98 8.94
CA GLY A 76 -21.12 -10.24 7.86
C GLY A 76 -21.17 -8.71 7.98
N ASP A 77 -21.55 -8.16 9.15
CA ASP A 77 -21.36 -6.74 9.45
C ASP A 77 -20.00 -6.43 10.06
N HIS A 78 -19.45 -5.28 9.69
CA HIS A 78 -18.31 -4.65 10.35
C HIS A 78 -18.67 -3.19 10.65
N ILE A 79 -18.05 -2.57 11.67
CA ILE A 79 -18.40 -1.21 12.16
C ILE A 79 -18.56 -0.21 11.00
N PHE A 80 -17.63 -0.22 10.04
CA PHE A 80 -17.66 0.69 8.89
C PHE A 80 -18.91 0.50 8.00
N LYS A 81 -19.32 -0.74 7.72
CA LYS A 81 -20.55 -1.06 6.96
C LYS A 81 -21.81 -0.71 7.74
N ILE A 82 -21.82 -0.86 9.07
CA ILE A 82 -22.93 -0.43 9.94
C ILE A 82 -23.07 1.10 9.87
N LEU A 83 -21.96 1.83 10.06
CA LEU A 83 -21.91 3.29 10.03
C LEU A 83 -22.37 3.88 8.67
N MET A 84 -21.96 3.28 7.55
CA MET A 84 -22.42 3.72 6.23
C MET A 84 -23.88 3.31 5.92
N LYS A 85 -24.24 2.05 6.15
CA LYS A 85 -25.53 1.50 5.70
C LYS A 85 -26.71 1.89 6.59
N GLU A 86 -26.52 1.86 7.90
CA GLU A 86 -27.60 2.03 8.89
C GLU A 86 -27.66 3.49 9.40
N TYR A 87 -26.58 4.26 9.23
CA TYR A 87 -26.49 5.67 9.65
C TYR A 87 -26.14 6.67 8.53
N GLY A 88 -25.93 6.21 7.29
CA GLY A 88 -25.80 7.07 6.11
C GLY A 88 -24.53 7.93 6.05
N LEU A 89 -23.48 7.57 6.80
CA LEU A 89 -22.23 8.32 6.87
C LEU A 89 -21.39 8.14 5.59
N SER A 90 -20.71 9.19 5.15
CA SER A 90 -19.69 9.10 4.10
C SER A 90 -18.43 8.38 4.61
N ASN A 91 -17.57 7.91 3.68
CA ASN A 91 -16.32 7.22 4.03
C ASN A 91 -15.47 8.00 5.07
N ALA A 92 -15.30 9.31 4.87
CA ALA A 92 -14.48 10.14 5.75
C ALA A 92 -15.11 10.34 7.14
N GLU A 93 -16.44 10.48 7.21
CA GLU A 93 -17.17 10.58 8.49
C GLU A 93 -17.16 9.25 9.25
N ALA A 94 -17.32 8.13 8.54
CA ALA A 94 -17.25 6.79 9.13
C ALA A 94 -15.83 6.48 9.65
N GLU A 95 -14.79 6.83 8.89
CA GLU A 95 -13.39 6.64 9.29
C GLU A 95 -13.03 7.46 10.53
N ALA A 96 -13.47 8.72 10.61
CA ALA A 96 -13.28 9.57 11.78
C ALA A 96 -14.01 9.05 13.04
N LEU A 97 -15.13 8.33 12.88
CA LEU A 97 -15.96 7.87 14.00
C LEU A 97 -15.59 6.45 14.50
N VAL A 98 -14.93 5.63 13.68
CA VAL A 98 -14.48 4.27 14.06
C VAL A 98 -13.67 4.23 15.37
N PRO A 99 -12.66 5.11 15.61
CA PRO A 99 -11.89 5.08 16.87
C PRO A 99 -12.76 5.28 18.11
N GLU A 100 -13.76 6.16 18.02
CA GLU A 100 -14.66 6.47 19.14
C GLU A 100 -15.68 5.35 19.38
N VAL A 101 -16.21 4.74 18.30
CA VAL A 101 -17.03 3.52 18.41
C VAL A 101 -16.24 2.38 19.05
N LYS A 102 -14.97 2.17 18.70
CA LYS A 102 -14.10 1.18 19.36
C LYS A 102 -13.96 1.48 20.86
N ARG A 103 -13.66 2.73 21.20
CA ARG A 103 -13.45 3.20 22.59
C ARG A 103 -14.69 2.99 23.46
N LEU A 104 -15.88 3.32 22.97
CA LEU A 104 -17.14 3.22 23.71
C LEU A 104 -17.64 1.78 23.91
N ASN A 105 -17.17 0.83 23.11
CA ASN A 105 -17.62 -0.57 23.16
C ASN A 105 -16.52 -1.55 23.62
N GLY A 106 -15.34 -1.05 24.01
CA GLY A 106 -14.22 -1.89 24.45
C GLY A 106 -13.64 -2.79 23.34
N ILE A 107 -13.80 -2.43 22.07
CA ILE A 107 -13.41 -3.28 20.93
C ILE A 107 -11.95 -3.01 20.57
N THR A 108 -11.06 -3.92 20.94
CA THR A 108 -9.65 -3.90 20.56
C THR A 108 -9.44 -4.24 19.09
N ASP A 109 -10.05 -5.32 18.60
CA ASP A 109 -9.96 -5.79 17.21
C ASP A 109 -11.29 -5.61 16.45
N ILE A 110 -11.26 -4.82 15.38
CA ILE A 110 -12.42 -4.55 14.50
C ILE A 110 -12.80 -5.74 13.62
N ARG A 111 -11.93 -6.76 13.51
CA ARG A 111 -12.20 -7.98 12.73
C ARG A 111 -12.94 -9.05 13.52
N ARG A 112 -13.19 -8.85 14.82
CA ARG A 112 -13.84 -9.81 15.74
C ARG A 112 -15.21 -9.34 16.25
N LEU A 113 -16.01 -8.74 15.37
CA LEU A 113 -17.40 -8.42 15.67
C LEU A 113 -18.25 -9.68 15.57
N HIS A 114 -18.85 -10.09 16.68
CA HIS A 114 -19.71 -11.27 16.73
C HIS A 114 -21.16 -10.91 16.38
N ALA A 115 -21.81 -11.71 15.54
CA ALA A 115 -23.24 -11.55 15.28
C ALA A 115 -24.04 -11.69 16.60
N GLY A 116 -24.99 -10.79 16.83
CA GLY A 116 -25.73 -10.66 18.09
C GLY A 116 -25.12 -9.66 19.10
N GLN A 117 -23.88 -9.19 18.88
CA GLN A 117 -23.27 -8.17 19.74
C GLN A 117 -23.98 -6.82 19.62
N SER A 118 -24.28 -6.17 20.75
CA SER A 118 -24.85 -4.81 20.78
C SER A 118 -23.75 -3.75 20.82
N LEU A 119 -23.77 -2.81 19.88
CA LEU A 119 -22.83 -1.70 19.76
C LEU A 119 -23.51 -0.36 20.09
N ARG A 120 -22.83 0.48 20.88
CA ARG A 120 -23.17 1.88 21.15
C ARG A 120 -22.48 2.79 20.14
N ILE A 121 -23.26 3.50 19.33
CA ILE A 121 -22.79 4.40 18.29
C ILE A 121 -23.02 5.86 18.74
N PRO A 122 -21.98 6.69 18.88
CA PRO A 122 -22.10 8.09 19.27
C PRO A 122 -22.42 8.95 18.05
N LEU A 123 -23.69 9.31 17.85
CA LEU A 123 -24.10 10.16 16.74
C LEU A 123 -24.96 11.30 17.24
N THR A 124 -24.57 12.52 16.90
CA THR A 124 -25.24 13.74 17.35
C THR A 124 -26.61 13.93 16.73
N HIS A 125 -26.85 13.43 15.51
CA HIS A 125 -28.18 13.39 14.88
C HIS A 125 -28.35 12.18 13.97
N ARG A 126 -29.48 11.47 14.11
CA ARG A 126 -29.95 10.48 13.13
C ARG A 126 -30.51 11.22 11.91
N ARG A 127 -29.84 11.15 10.75
CA ARG A 127 -30.45 11.55 9.47
C ARG A 127 -31.48 10.50 9.08
N GLU A 128 -32.74 10.90 8.95
CA GLU A 128 -33.85 10.01 8.62
C GLU A 128 -33.80 9.60 7.13
N HIS A 129 -33.17 8.45 6.86
CA HIS A 129 -33.25 7.77 5.57
C HIS A 129 -33.67 6.32 5.75
N ALA A 130 -34.96 6.13 6.08
CA ALA A 130 -35.61 4.83 6.16
C ALA A 130 -37.00 4.80 5.49
N ASP A 131 -37.27 5.70 4.53
CA ASP A 131 -38.60 5.87 3.88
C ASP A 131 -38.51 6.15 2.36
N VAL A 132 -37.77 5.32 1.62
CA VAL A 132 -37.68 5.44 0.13
C VAL A 132 -38.00 4.12 -0.61
N ALA A 133 -38.21 3.00 0.10
CA ALA A 133 -38.53 1.72 -0.51
C ALA A 133 -40.02 1.56 -0.90
N GLU A 134 -40.94 2.31 -0.28
CA GLU A 134 -42.39 2.05 -0.32
C GLU A 134 -43.24 3.10 -1.08
N ARG A 135 -42.64 3.82 -2.05
CA ARG A 135 -43.34 4.87 -2.83
C ARG A 135 -43.18 4.78 -4.36
N LYS A 136 -43.10 3.57 -4.91
CA LYS A 136 -43.13 3.34 -6.38
C LYS A 136 -44.39 2.66 -6.94
N GLU A 137 -45.38 2.32 -6.11
CA GLU A 137 -46.67 1.78 -6.54
C GLU A 137 -47.86 2.70 -6.22
N SER A 138 -47.82 3.96 -6.66
CA SER A 138 -49.03 4.81 -6.73
C SER A 138 -48.83 6.13 -7.48
N LYS A 139 -48.90 6.10 -8.83
CA LYS A 139 -49.56 7.15 -9.63
C LYS A 139 -49.68 6.78 -11.10
N ILE A 140 -50.80 6.16 -11.44
CA ILE A 140 -51.40 6.20 -12.78
C ILE A 140 -52.59 7.19 -12.69
N VAL A 141 -52.98 7.78 -13.85
CA VAL A 141 -54.23 8.54 -14.13
C VAL A 141 -54.16 10.09 -14.05
N ARG A 142 -54.41 10.70 -15.23
CA ARG A 142 -54.85 12.10 -15.56
C ARG A 142 -53.91 13.27 -15.20
N GLY A 143 -53.79 14.31 -16.04
CA GLY A 143 -54.35 14.56 -17.39
C GLY A 143 -53.96 15.96 -17.93
N ALA A 144 -53.99 16.17 -19.24
CA ALA A 144 -53.72 17.47 -19.90
C ALA A 144 -54.93 18.45 -19.80
N PRO A 145 -54.75 19.78 -19.97
CA PRO A 145 -54.54 20.45 -21.28
C PRO A 145 -53.32 21.41 -21.27
N ALA A 146 -52.66 21.87 -22.36
CA ALA A 146 -52.99 22.21 -23.75
C ALA A 146 -53.42 23.69 -24.01
N ARG A 147 -52.48 24.53 -24.52
CA ARG A 147 -52.56 25.41 -25.75
C ARG A 147 -51.86 26.79 -25.67
N THR A 148 -51.25 27.18 -26.81
CA THR A 148 -51.04 28.54 -27.42
C THR A 148 -50.28 29.62 -26.62
N ASP A 149 -49.49 30.57 -27.15
CA ASP A 149 -48.81 30.85 -28.45
C ASP A 149 -47.84 32.05 -28.19
N GLY A 150 -46.96 32.57 -29.07
CA GLY A 150 -46.53 32.23 -30.44
C GLY A 150 -45.76 33.40 -31.12
N ALA A 151 -45.04 33.14 -32.23
CA ALA A 151 -44.30 34.11 -33.10
C ALA A 151 -43.05 34.81 -32.51
N GLY A 152 -42.03 35.22 -33.29
CA GLY A 152 -41.77 35.05 -34.74
C GLY A 152 -40.60 35.92 -35.27
N GLY A 153 -40.13 35.67 -36.51
CA GLY A 153 -39.09 36.47 -37.21
C GLY A 153 -38.06 35.60 -37.98
N LYS A 154 -38.33 35.16 -39.23
CA LYS A 154 -37.94 35.77 -40.54
C LYS A 154 -36.41 35.82 -40.78
N ARG A 155 -35.78 35.08 -41.74
CA ARG A 155 -35.89 34.98 -43.23
C ARG A 155 -35.53 36.27 -44.00
N PRO A 156 -35.13 36.24 -45.31
CA PRO A 156 -34.92 35.14 -46.29
C PRO A 156 -33.51 35.16 -46.98
N GLY A 157 -33.08 34.19 -47.82
CA GLY A 157 -33.35 34.01 -49.27
C GLY A 157 -31.99 33.90 -50.03
N SER A 158 -31.77 33.30 -51.22
CA SER A 158 -32.57 32.70 -52.31
C SER A 158 -31.71 31.62 -53.05
N LEU A 159 -32.15 30.38 -53.27
CA LEU A 159 -32.90 29.81 -54.43
C LEU A 159 -32.17 29.68 -55.79
N ALA A 160 -31.86 28.42 -56.18
CA ALA A 160 -32.07 27.80 -57.52
C ALA A 160 -31.74 26.28 -57.43
N ALA A 161 -32.73 25.38 -57.40
CA ALA A 161 -33.18 24.50 -58.51
C ALA A 161 -32.19 23.37 -58.88
N ALA A 162 -32.36 22.14 -58.36
CA ALA A 162 -33.16 21.00 -58.90
C ALA A 162 -32.41 20.16 -59.97
N SER A 163 -32.47 18.82 -60.06
CA SER A 163 -33.45 17.83 -59.55
C SER A 163 -32.88 16.38 -59.41
N ALA A 164 -33.57 15.54 -58.62
CA ALA A 164 -33.64 14.05 -58.62
C ALA A 164 -32.36 13.19 -58.43
N GLY A 165 -32.35 12.12 -57.62
CA GLY A 165 -33.38 11.56 -56.71
C GLY A 165 -32.89 10.26 -56.00
N SER A 166 -33.64 9.75 -55.02
CA SER A 166 -33.48 8.46 -54.28
C SER A 166 -32.12 8.16 -53.59
N ASP A 167 -32.00 7.70 -52.34
CA ASP A 167 -32.99 7.33 -51.31
C ASP A 167 -32.51 7.77 -49.90
N GLY A 168 -33.45 8.07 -49.01
CA GLY A 168 -33.20 8.88 -47.81
C GLY A 168 -32.56 8.14 -46.62
N LYS A 169 -31.30 8.47 -46.31
CA LYS A 169 -30.75 8.34 -44.95
C LYS A 169 -31.49 9.30 -43.99
N SER A 170 -32.18 8.77 -42.98
CA SER A 170 -32.68 9.57 -41.85
C SER A 170 -31.68 9.52 -40.69
N ALA A 171 -31.03 10.66 -40.41
CA ALA A 171 -30.11 10.81 -39.29
C ALA A 171 -30.89 11.03 -37.98
N GLY A 172 -31.28 9.93 -37.32
CA GLY A 172 -31.63 9.98 -35.91
C GLY A 172 -30.40 10.32 -35.07
N HIS A 173 -30.51 11.32 -34.18
CA HIS A 173 -29.47 11.60 -33.19
C HIS A 173 -29.40 10.44 -32.18
N THR A 174 -28.56 9.44 -32.48
CA THR A 174 -28.16 8.45 -31.49
C THR A 174 -27.36 9.16 -30.40
N MET A 175 -27.89 9.15 -29.17
CA MET A 175 -27.07 9.42 -28.00
C MET A 175 -25.86 8.49 -28.07
N ARG A 176 -24.66 9.08 -28.09
CA ARG A 176 -23.38 8.39 -28.22
C ARG A 176 -23.03 7.70 -26.90
N MET A 177 -23.84 6.71 -26.52
CA MET A 177 -23.44 5.65 -25.61
C MET A 177 -22.12 5.11 -26.14
N MET A 178 -21.08 5.18 -25.32
CA MET A 178 -19.77 4.63 -25.66
C MET A 178 -19.94 3.12 -25.80
N ASN A 179 -20.04 2.64 -27.03
CA ASN A 179 -20.13 1.23 -27.32
C ASN A 179 -18.79 0.59 -26.94
N LEU A 180 -18.78 -0.10 -25.80
CA LEU A 180 -17.62 -0.81 -25.29
C LEU A 180 -17.23 -1.92 -26.28
N SER A 181 -16.01 -1.86 -26.81
CA SER A 181 -15.56 -2.78 -27.87
C SER A 181 -15.53 -4.24 -27.38
N PRO A 182 -16.14 -5.19 -28.12
CA PRO A 182 -16.01 -6.62 -27.83
C PRO A 182 -14.59 -7.17 -28.06
N GLU A 183 -13.70 -6.40 -28.70
CA GLU A 183 -12.31 -6.75 -29.01
C GLU A 183 -11.42 -7.00 -27.77
N GLN A 184 -11.82 -6.53 -26.58
CA GLN A 184 -11.00 -6.65 -25.36
C GLN A 184 -11.11 -8.03 -24.68
N GLU A 185 -12.17 -8.81 -24.93
CA GLU A 185 -12.34 -10.14 -24.34
C GLU A 185 -11.34 -11.19 -24.84
N PRO A 186 -11.11 -11.38 -26.16
CA PRO A 186 -10.12 -12.34 -26.64
C PRO A 186 -8.69 -11.98 -26.16
N ALA A 187 -8.34 -10.70 -26.23
CA ALA A 187 -7.03 -10.21 -25.77
C ALA A 187 -6.77 -10.54 -24.29
N ASN A 188 -7.78 -10.44 -23.42
CA ASN A 188 -7.63 -10.82 -22.01
C ASN A 188 -7.43 -12.34 -21.83
N LEU A 189 -8.08 -13.19 -22.65
CA LEU A 189 -7.93 -14.65 -22.57
C LEU A 189 -6.57 -15.13 -23.08
N ASP A 190 -6.04 -14.51 -24.14
CA ASP A 190 -4.70 -14.81 -24.67
C ASP A 190 -3.60 -14.43 -23.68
N ALA A 191 -3.72 -13.26 -23.04
CA ALA A 191 -2.79 -12.81 -22.01
C ALA A 191 -2.79 -13.75 -20.79
N VAL A 192 -3.97 -14.22 -20.37
CA VAL A 192 -4.09 -15.25 -19.33
C VAL A 192 -3.46 -16.58 -19.78
N ARG A 193 -3.70 -17.03 -21.02
CA ARG A 193 -3.10 -18.26 -21.57
C ARG A 193 -1.58 -18.22 -21.58
N GLN A 194 -0.99 -17.08 -21.95
CA GLN A 194 0.47 -16.89 -21.96
C GLN A 194 1.09 -17.08 -20.56
N VAL A 195 0.43 -16.56 -19.52
CA VAL A 195 0.93 -16.66 -18.14
C VAL A 195 0.59 -17.99 -17.47
N TRP A 196 -0.55 -18.60 -17.81
CA TRP A 196 -1.02 -19.84 -17.19
C TRP A 196 -0.05 -21.02 -17.34
N GLY A 197 0.68 -21.08 -18.48
CA GLY A 197 1.71 -22.09 -18.71
C GLY A 197 2.92 -22.03 -17.76
N GLY A 198 3.11 -20.92 -17.02
CA GLY A 198 4.10 -20.81 -15.95
C GLY A 198 3.60 -21.24 -14.57
N LEU A 199 2.27 -21.36 -14.38
CA LEU A 199 1.65 -21.73 -13.11
C LEU A 199 1.47 -23.24 -12.96
N VAL A 200 0.98 -23.89 -14.02
CA VAL A 200 0.62 -25.31 -14.02
C VAL A 200 1.64 -26.06 -14.88
N PRO A 201 2.28 -27.14 -14.39
CA PRO A 201 3.29 -27.85 -15.15
C PRO A 201 2.72 -28.39 -16.46
N SER A 202 3.45 -28.15 -17.56
CA SER A 202 3.10 -28.51 -18.94
C SER A 202 3.07 -30.03 -19.19
N ARG A 203 2.17 -30.75 -18.52
CA ARG A 203 1.68 -32.02 -19.04
C ARG A 203 0.95 -31.75 -20.36
N PRO A 204 1.07 -32.61 -21.38
CA PRO A 204 0.27 -32.51 -22.59
C PRO A 204 -1.18 -32.94 -22.30
N VAL A 205 -1.89 -32.13 -21.52
CA VAL A 205 -3.35 -32.18 -21.41
C VAL A 205 -3.84 -31.75 -22.78
N SER A 206 -4.20 -32.73 -23.60
CA SER A 206 -4.57 -32.47 -24.99
C SER A 206 -5.72 -31.46 -25.03
N SER A 207 -5.61 -30.46 -25.90
CA SER A 207 -6.70 -29.55 -26.31
C SER A 207 -7.76 -30.28 -27.15
N ARG A 208 -8.10 -31.52 -26.77
CA ARG A 208 -9.22 -32.27 -27.34
C ARG A 208 -10.52 -31.60 -26.90
N PRO A 209 -11.48 -31.41 -27.82
CA PRO A 209 -12.82 -30.97 -27.47
C PRO A 209 -13.39 -31.80 -26.31
N ILE A 210 -14.14 -31.16 -25.41
CA ILE A 210 -14.94 -31.90 -24.45
C ILE A 210 -16.10 -32.51 -25.24
N SER A 211 -16.04 -33.82 -25.44
CA SER A 211 -17.07 -34.61 -26.10
C SER A 211 -17.55 -35.68 -25.13
N ILE A 212 -18.82 -35.59 -24.73
CA ILE A 212 -19.49 -36.52 -23.84
C ILE A 212 -20.51 -37.29 -24.67
N GLU A 213 -20.26 -38.56 -24.90
CA GLU A 213 -21.20 -39.47 -25.56
C GLU A 213 -21.83 -40.40 -24.52
N ASP A 214 -23.16 -40.45 -24.51
CA ASP A 214 -23.96 -41.39 -23.74
C ASP A 214 -24.99 -42.05 -24.68
N LYS A 215 -25.65 -43.11 -24.24
CA LYS A 215 -26.63 -43.87 -25.03
C LYS A 215 -27.80 -43.02 -25.55
N ASN A 216 -28.06 -41.87 -24.90
CA ASN A 216 -29.23 -41.03 -25.13
C ASN A 216 -28.88 -39.65 -25.72
N PHE A 217 -27.61 -39.24 -25.74
CA PHE A 217 -27.19 -37.91 -26.24
C PHE A 217 -25.68 -37.89 -26.58
N SER A 218 -25.29 -36.93 -27.43
CA SER A 218 -23.89 -36.51 -27.59
C SER A 218 -23.81 -35.01 -27.35
N LEU A 219 -22.85 -34.59 -26.53
CA LEU A 219 -22.55 -33.20 -26.23
C LEU A 219 -21.09 -32.92 -26.59
N SER A 220 -20.88 -32.07 -27.59
CA SER A 220 -19.56 -31.54 -27.94
C SER A 220 -19.50 -30.04 -27.66
N LEU A 221 -18.38 -29.59 -27.10
CA LEU A 221 -18.10 -28.17 -26.88
C LEU A 221 -16.96 -27.71 -27.79
N ASP A 222 -17.22 -26.60 -28.49
CA ASP A 222 -16.23 -25.91 -29.31
C ASP A 222 -15.12 -25.27 -28.44
N PRO A 223 -13.83 -25.63 -28.64
CA PRO A 223 -12.71 -25.07 -27.88
C PRO A 223 -12.47 -23.57 -28.09
N GLU A 224 -12.93 -22.96 -29.19
CA GLU A 224 -12.82 -21.52 -29.40
C GLU A 224 -13.85 -20.76 -28.54
N SER A 225 -15.09 -21.23 -28.53
CA SER A 225 -16.18 -20.69 -27.71
C SER A 225 -16.04 -20.96 -26.22
N PHE A 226 -15.43 -22.09 -25.85
CA PHE A 226 -15.25 -22.55 -24.47
C PHE A 226 -13.81 -23.01 -24.23
N PRO A 227 -12.85 -22.08 -24.07
CA PRO A 227 -11.45 -22.43 -23.88
C PRO A 227 -11.23 -23.13 -22.53
N SER A 228 -10.37 -24.14 -22.53
CA SER A 228 -9.98 -24.88 -21.32
C SER A 228 -8.52 -24.65 -20.93
N PHE A 229 -8.28 -24.65 -19.62
CA PHE A 229 -6.99 -24.50 -18.97
C PHE A 229 -6.69 -25.73 -18.10
N PRO A 230 -5.44 -26.22 -18.02
CA PRO A 230 -5.09 -27.31 -17.12
C PRO A 230 -5.14 -26.84 -15.66
N ALA A 231 -5.55 -27.72 -14.75
CA ALA A 231 -5.52 -27.51 -13.30
C ALA A 231 -4.29 -28.16 -12.65
N ALA A 232 -3.88 -27.67 -11.48
CA ALA A 232 -2.71 -28.18 -10.75
C ALA A 232 -2.89 -29.63 -10.27
N ASP A 233 -4.12 -30.05 -10.00
CA ASP A 233 -4.50 -31.43 -9.67
C ASP A 233 -4.62 -32.36 -10.89
N GLY A 234 -4.32 -31.87 -12.10
CA GLY A 234 -4.43 -32.60 -13.36
C GLY A 234 -5.82 -32.57 -14.00
N GLY A 235 -6.80 -31.89 -13.39
CA GLY A 235 -8.09 -31.60 -13.98
C GLY A 235 -8.06 -30.50 -15.05
N ARG A 236 -9.23 -29.96 -15.39
CA ARG A 236 -9.43 -28.91 -16.39
C ARG A 236 -10.39 -27.84 -15.91
N VAL A 237 -10.05 -26.58 -16.14
CA VAL A 237 -10.93 -25.42 -15.92
C VAL A 237 -11.46 -24.96 -17.28
N LEU A 238 -12.75 -25.14 -17.52
CA LEU A 238 -13.45 -24.67 -18.72
C LEU A 238 -13.98 -23.25 -18.48
N VAL A 239 -13.72 -22.32 -19.40
CA VAL A 239 -14.20 -20.94 -19.29
C VAL A 239 -15.46 -20.74 -20.12
N ASP A 240 -16.51 -20.27 -19.46
CA ASP A 240 -17.79 -19.86 -20.03
C ASP A 240 -18.01 -18.36 -19.77
N ALA A 241 -17.17 -17.53 -20.41
CA ALA A 241 -17.02 -16.09 -20.20
C ALA A 241 -18.32 -15.24 -20.31
N GLY A 242 -19.41 -15.82 -20.80
CA GLY A 242 -20.71 -15.17 -20.97
C GLY A 242 -21.90 -15.90 -20.33
N GLY A 243 -21.68 -16.94 -19.52
CA GLY A 243 -22.77 -17.73 -18.93
C GLY A 243 -23.64 -18.46 -19.95
N LYS A 244 -23.05 -18.84 -21.10
CA LYS A 244 -23.74 -19.45 -22.24
C LYS A 244 -24.11 -20.91 -21.99
N ILE A 245 -23.42 -21.60 -21.07
CA ILE A 245 -23.71 -23.00 -20.73
C ILE A 245 -24.95 -23.06 -19.83
N PRO A 246 -26.07 -23.69 -20.26
CA PRO A 246 -27.25 -23.82 -19.42
C PRO A 246 -26.96 -24.63 -18.14
N PRO A 247 -27.62 -24.35 -17.01
CA PRO A 247 -27.34 -25.03 -15.74
C PRO A 247 -27.39 -26.57 -15.80
N LEU A 248 -28.36 -27.12 -16.55
CA LEU A 248 -28.48 -28.56 -16.78
C LEU A 248 -27.25 -29.15 -17.50
N VAL A 249 -26.69 -28.42 -18.47
CA VAL A 249 -25.50 -28.82 -19.23
C VAL A 249 -24.24 -28.75 -18.34
N ARG A 250 -24.14 -27.73 -17.47
CA ARG A 250 -23.06 -27.66 -16.46
C ARG A 250 -23.07 -28.90 -15.57
N SER A 251 -24.20 -29.22 -14.93
CA SER A 251 -24.32 -30.38 -14.05
C SER A 251 -24.00 -31.70 -14.77
N LEU A 252 -24.42 -31.84 -16.03
CA LEU A 252 -24.13 -33.02 -16.84
C LEU A 252 -22.64 -33.18 -17.15
N ILE A 253 -21.93 -32.08 -17.43
CA ILE A 253 -20.47 -32.09 -17.63
C ILE A 253 -19.75 -32.48 -16.34
N GLU A 254 -20.11 -31.85 -15.22
CA GLU A 254 -19.49 -32.08 -13.91
C GLU A 254 -19.78 -33.48 -13.33
N GLU A 255 -20.94 -34.08 -13.66
CA GLU A 255 -21.29 -35.46 -13.31
C GLU A 255 -20.49 -36.49 -14.15
N LYS A 256 -20.38 -36.27 -15.47
CA LYS A 256 -19.75 -37.21 -16.40
C LYS A 256 -18.22 -37.10 -16.44
N ASP A 257 -17.67 -35.92 -16.21
CA ASP A 257 -16.24 -35.68 -16.05
C ASP A 257 -15.97 -34.77 -14.82
N PRO A 258 -15.90 -35.35 -13.60
CA PRO A 258 -15.60 -34.61 -12.37
C PRO A 258 -14.22 -33.92 -12.35
N SER A 259 -13.37 -34.16 -13.36
CA SER A 259 -12.10 -33.43 -13.52
C SER A 259 -12.28 -32.06 -14.19
N VAL A 260 -13.43 -31.82 -14.85
CA VAL A 260 -13.79 -30.54 -15.48
C VAL A 260 -14.55 -29.66 -14.50
N ARG A 261 -14.17 -28.38 -14.43
CA ARG A 261 -14.82 -27.34 -13.62
C ARG A 261 -15.14 -26.14 -14.49
N ILE A 262 -16.34 -25.57 -14.34
CA ILE A 262 -16.80 -24.48 -15.23
C ILE A 262 -16.72 -23.13 -14.51
N VAL A 263 -15.87 -22.24 -15.01
CA VAL A 263 -15.76 -20.84 -14.57
C VAL A 263 -16.54 -19.95 -15.53
N SER A 264 -17.63 -19.35 -15.04
CA SER A 264 -18.47 -18.44 -15.84
C SER A 264 -18.29 -16.96 -15.50
N GLU A 265 -17.22 -16.60 -14.79
CA GLU A 265 -16.88 -15.19 -14.57
C GLU A 265 -16.40 -14.53 -15.87
N SER A 266 -16.77 -13.26 -16.06
CA SER A 266 -16.41 -12.53 -17.27
C SER A 266 -14.95 -12.03 -17.21
N PRO A 267 -14.13 -12.28 -18.26
CA PRO A 267 -12.77 -11.76 -18.38
C PRO A 267 -12.65 -10.22 -18.34
N ARG A 268 -13.77 -9.48 -18.38
CA ARG A 268 -13.80 -8.02 -18.14
C ARG A 268 -13.45 -7.67 -16.70
N ASN A 269 -13.90 -8.46 -15.73
CA ASN A 269 -13.54 -8.29 -14.32
C ASN A 269 -12.31 -9.14 -14.01
N ARG A 270 -11.13 -8.69 -14.49
CA ARG A 270 -9.89 -9.47 -14.50
C ARG A 270 -9.54 -10.11 -13.15
N LYS A 271 -9.67 -9.36 -12.03
CA LYS A 271 -9.37 -9.86 -10.68
C LYS A 271 -10.33 -10.96 -10.24
N ARG A 272 -11.64 -10.78 -10.42
CA ARG A 272 -12.64 -11.80 -10.07
C ARG A 272 -12.55 -13.03 -10.99
N PHE A 273 -12.33 -12.81 -12.27
CA PHE A 273 -12.09 -13.87 -13.25
C PHE A 273 -10.86 -14.71 -12.88
N MET A 274 -9.74 -14.06 -12.55
CA MET A 274 -8.53 -14.75 -12.11
C MET A 274 -8.73 -15.49 -10.79
N ALA A 275 -9.42 -14.90 -9.79
CA ALA A 275 -9.73 -15.59 -8.54
C ALA A 275 -10.49 -16.91 -8.80
N SER A 276 -11.54 -16.89 -9.63
CA SER A 276 -12.29 -18.10 -9.97
C SER A 276 -11.50 -19.11 -10.82
N LEU A 277 -10.59 -18.65 -11.69
CA LEU A 277 -9.65 -19.54 -12.38
C LEU A 277 -8.71 -20.24 -11.39
N LEU A 278 -8.09 -19.50 -10.47
CA LEU A 278 -7.17 -20.03 -9.47
C LEU A 278 -7.86 -21.00 -8.50
N GLU A 279 -9.10 -20.71 -8.11
CA GLU A 279 -9.95 -21.61 -7.31
C GLU A 279 -10.25 -22.93 -8.07
N GLY A 280 -10.69 -22.84 -9.33
CA GLY A 280 -10.94 -24.00 -10.19
C GLY A 280 -9.67 -24.84 -10.46
N ALA A 281 -8.50 -24.20 -10.45
CA ALA A 281 -7.21 -24.83 -10.70
C ALA A 281 -6.69 -25.71 -9.54
N ARG A 282 -7.28 -25.61 -8.33
CA ARG A 282 -6.92 -26.45 -7.17
C ARG A 282 -5.42 -26.46 -6.83
N PHE A 283 -4.79 -25.29 -6.82
CA PHE A 283 -3.46 -25.13 -6.21
C PHE A 283 -3.49 -25.49 -4.72
N TYR A 284 -2.33 -25.81 -4.13
CA TYR A 284 -2.23 -26.16 -2.71
C TYR A 284 -2.68 -25.02 -1.79
N SER A 285 -2.28 -23.79 -2.10
CA SER A 285 -2.73 -22.59 -1.38
C SER A 285 -2.81 -21.39 -2.33
N VAL A 286 -3.87 -20.59 -2.19
CA VAL A 286 -4.03 -19.29 -2.85
C VAL A 286 -4.50 -18.30 -1.79
N ALA A 287 -3.79 -17.19 -1.65
CA ALA A 287 -4.11 -16.13 -0.70
C ALA A 287 -4.25 -14.78 -1.44
N ASP A 288 -5.34 -14.08 -1.18
CA ASP A 288 -5.69 -12.83 -1.86
C ASP A 288 -5.10 -11.59 -1.16
N ASN A 289 -4.78 -10.56 -1.95
CA ASN A 289 -4.34 -9.22 -1.50
C ASN A 289 -3.19 -9.27 -0.47
N VAL A 290 -2.10 -9.95 -0.84
CA VAL A 290 -0.96 -10.20 0.05
C VAL A 290 0.02 -9.03 0.00
N ALA A 291 0.47 -8.59 1.18
CA ALA A 291 1.51 -7.60 1.36
C ALA A 291 2.76 -8.26 1.98
N LEU A 292 3.89 -8.21 1.28
CA LEU A 292 5.20 -8.63 1.76
C LEU A 292 6.00 -7.40 2.19
N SER A 293 6.73 -7.48 3.30
CA SER A 293 7.59 -6.38 3.79
C SER A 293 9.03 -6.84 3.89
N PHE A 294 9.94 -6.05 3.32
CA PHE A 294 11.39 -6.28 3.33
C PHE A 294 12.10 -5.06 3.92
N GLY A 295 13.12 -5.30 4.75
CA GLY A 295 13.79 -4.24 5.50
C GLY A 295 12.96 -3.65 6.63
N ALA A 296 13.57 -2.73 7.38
CA ALA A 296 12.94 -1.99 8.47
C ALA A 296 13.03 -0.47 8.23
N ASP A 297 14.21 0.00 7.85
CA ASP A 297 14.47 1.35 7.37
C ASP A 297 15.71 1.34 6.45
N PRO A 298 15.57 1.49 5.12
CA PRO A 298 14.31 1.66 4.40
C PRO A 298 13.44 0.40 4.47
N LYS A 299 12.13 0.59 4.37
CA LYS A 299 11.14 -0.48 4.26
C LYS A 299 10.55 -0.51 2.85
N LEU A 300 10.73 -1.64 2.17
CA LEU A 300 10.04 -1.98 0.95
C LEU A 300 8.79 -2.78 1.30
N THR A 301 7.63 -2.38 0.77
CA THR A 301 6.40 -3.19 0.83
C THR A 301 5.98 -3.56 -0.58
N VAL A 302 5.85 -4.85 -0.86
CA VAL A 302 5.45 -5.39 -2.17
C VAL A 302 4.05 -5.97 -2.03
N ASN A 303 3.13 -5.55 -2.88
CA ASN A 303 1.76 -6.03 -2.86
C ASN A 303 1.46 -6.85 -4.11
N ALA A 304 0.70 -7.93 -3.94
CA ALA A 304 0.22 -8.79 -5.02
C ALA A 304 -1.26 -9.10 -4.82
N ASP A 305 -2.00 -9.22 -5.93
CA ASP A 305 -3.41 -9.60 -5.89
C ASP A 305 -3.58 -11.05 -5.40
N PHE A 306 -2.64 -11.93 -5.75
CA PHE A 306 -2.62 -13.32 -5.30
C PHE A 306 -1.20 -13.79 -4.96
N LYS A 307 -1.07 -14.54 -3.85
CA LYS A 307 0.08 -15.41 -3.57
C LYS A 307 -0.36 -16.85 -3.79
N ILE A 308 0.35 -17.60 -4.64
CA ILE A 308 0.01 -18.97 -5.05
C ILE A 308 1.16 -19.90 -4.65
N GLU A 309 0.83 -20.97 -3.95
CA GLU A 309 1.73 -22.08 -3.62
C GLU A 309 1.23 -23.31 -4.39
N LYS A 310 2.09 -23.86 -5.26
CA LYS A 310 1.70 -24.93 -6.19
C LYS A 310 1.57 -26.27 -5.48
N THR A 311 2.51 -26.59 -4.59
CA THR A 311 2.55 -27.82 -3.79
C THR A 311 2.86 -27.50 -2.30
N PRO A 312 2.70 -28.45 -1.37
CA PRO A 312 3.08 -28.24 0.04
C PRO A 312 4.55 -27.84 0.21
N GLU A 313 5.42 -28.28 -0.70
CA GLU A 313 6.85 -28.00 -0.69
C GLU A 313 7.20 -26.67 -1.39
N SER A 314 6.26 -25.96 -2.04
CA SER A 314 6.54 -24.70 -2.74
C SER A 314 7.22 -23.65 -1.85
N VAL A 315 6.87 -23.57 -0.57
CA VAL A 315 7.50 -22.66 0.39
C VAL A 315 8.93 -23.09 0.72
N LEU A 316 9.18 -24.39 0.88
CA LEU A 316 10.51 -24.95 1.16
C LEU A 316 11.45 -24.83 -0.06
N ASN A 317 10.90 -25.04 -1.25
CA ASN A 317 11.60 -25.04 -2.53
C ASN A 317 11.71 -23.66 -3.17
N HIS A 318 11.23 -22.59 -2.51
CA HIS A 318 11.29 -21.22 -3.03
C HIS A 318 10.60 -21.08 -4.41
N ASP A 319 9.45 -21.77 -4.57
CA ASP A 319 8.59 -21.80 -5.75
C ASP A 319 7.20 -21.25 -5.41
N VAL A 320 7.18 -20.03 -4.85
CA VAL A 320 5.95 -19.27 -4.55
C VAL A 320 5.73 -18.26 -5.67
N VAL A 321 4.50 -18.15 -6.17
CA VAL A 321 4.15 -17.18 -7.21
C VAL A 321 3.41 -16.00 -6.61
N LEU A 322 3.81 -14.78 -6.99
CA LEU A 322 3.11 -13.53 -6.73
C LEU A 322 2.49 -13.06 -8.04
N MET A 323 1.18 -12.89 -8.07
CA MET A 323 0.45 -12.43 -9.25
C MET A 323 -0.18 -11.07 -9.01
N SER A 324 0.07 -10.15 -9.94
CA SER A 324 -0.57 -8.83 -9.99
C SER A 324 -1.48 -8.74 -11.21
N VAL A 325 -2.75 -8.44 -10.97
CA VAL A 325 -3.87 -8.53 -11.92
C VAL A 325 -4.61 -7.19 -12.07
N GLU A 326 -4.65 -6.37 -11.01
CA GLU A 326 -5.14 -4.99 -11.09
C GLU A 326 -4.18 -4.10 -11.90
N GLU A 327 -4.75 -3.17 -12.67
CA GLU A 327 -3.99 -2.14 -13.38
C GLU A 327 -3.48 -1.07 -12.40
N TYR A 328 -2.33 -1.34 -11.80
CA TYR A 328 -1.49 -0.27 -11.27
C TYR A 328 -1.08 0.67 -12.41
N ARG A 329 -0.80 1.94 -12.10
CA ARG A 329 -0.33 2.89 -13.12
C ARG A 329 1.02 2.51 -13.76
N ARG A 330 1.76 1.57 -13.15
CA ARG A 330 3.05 1.03 -13.58
C ARG A 330 3.14 -0.45 -13.20
N GLY A 331 3.83 -1.26 -14.00
CA GLY A 331 4.15 -2.63 -13.65
C GLY A 331 5.25 -2.72 -12.58
N MET A 332 5.63 -3.95 -12.22
CA MET A 332 6.78 -4.20 -11.36
C MET A 332 8.10 -3.82 -12.07
N PRO A 333 8.97 -2.99 -11.45
CA PRO A 333 10.27 -2.66 -12.02
C PRO A 333 11.12 -3.93 -12.18
N PRO A 334 11.90 -4.09 -13.27
CA PRO A 334 12.72 -5.28 -13.49
C PRO A 334 13.68 -5.61 -12.35
N VAL A 335 14.23 -4.60 -11.67
CA VAL A 335 15.10 -4.76 -10.48
C VAL A 335 14.34 -5.38 -9.29
N LEU A 336 13.06 -5.04 -9.11
CA LEU A 336 12.20 -5.62 -8.08
C LEU A 336 11.85 -7.06 -8.39
N VAL A 337 11.53 -7.37 -9.66
CA VAL A 337 11.28 -8.74 -10.12
C VAL A 337 12.52 -9.63 -9.90
N GLN A 338 13.72 -9.12 -10.17
CA GLN A 338 14.97 -9.83 -9.91
C GLN A 338 15.26 -10.01 -8.42
N PHE A 339 14.98 -9.01 -7.59
CA PHE A 339 15.08 -9.13 -6.13
C PHE A 339 14.13 -10.20 -5.61
N LEU A 340 12.84 -10.11 -5.92
CA LEU A 340 11.82 -11.07 -5.51
C LEU A 340 12.17 -12.51 -5.94
N ARG A 341 12.74 -12.70 -7.14
CA ARG A 341 13.22 -14.01 -7.59
C ARG A 341 14.35 -14.57 -6.73
N ARG A 342 15.27 -13.74 -6.23
CA ARG A 342 16.33 -14.17 -5.29
C ARG A 342 15.77 -14.51 -3.91
N GLU A 343 14.72 -13.82 -3.49
CA GLU A 343 13.95 -14.11 -2.26
C GLU A 343 12.98 -15.31 -2.39
N GLY A 344 12.96 -16.00 -3.55
CA GLY A 344 12.13 -17.20 -3.75
C GLY A 344 10.71 -16.96 -4.29
N PHE A 345 10.46 -15.81 -4.90
CA PHE A 345 9.18 -15.45 -5.49
C PHE A 345 9.25 -15.31 -7.02
N GLN A 346 8.36 -16.01 -7.73
CA GLN A 346 8.10 -15.78 -9.15
C GLN A 346 7.04 -14.70 -9.30
N VAL A 347 7.35 -13.60 -9.98
CA VAL A 347 6.37 -12.54 -10.26
C VAL A 347 5.70 -12.79 -11.62
N LEU A 348 4.38 -12.76 -11.65
CA LEU A 348 3.58 -12.86 -12.88
C LEU A 348 2.61 -11.68 -12.98
N GLU A 349 2.65 -10.98 -14.12
CA GLU A 349 1.76 -9.87 -14.45
C GLU A 349 1.01 -10.24 -15.75
N PRO A 350 -0.20 -10.85 -15.67
CA PRO A 350 -0.95 -11.25 -16.87
C PRO A 350 -1.40 -10.05 -17.71
N PHE A 351 -1.46 -8.86 -17.12
CA PHE A 351 -1.87 -7.62 -17.78
C PHE A 351 -0.82 -6.55 -17.51
N PRO A 352 0.38 -6.65 -18.11
CA PRO A 352 1.49 -5.76 -17.79
C PRO A 352 1.13 -4.33 -18.18
N ALA A 353 1.17 -3.42 -17.20
CA ALA A 353 1.09 -1.99 -17.48
C ALA A 353 2.37 -1.56 -18.22
N GLY A 354 2.23 -0.62 -19.16
CA GLY A 354 3.35 -0.16 -19.98
C GLY A 354 4.50 0.40 -19.14
N ASP A 355 5.74 0.10 -19.53
CA ASP A 355 6.95 0.57 -18.85
C ASP A 355 7.16 2.07 -19.07
N GLN A 356 6.48 2.87 -18.25
CA GLN A 356 6.67 4.32 -18.15
C GLN A 356 7.36 4.66 -16.84
N ALA A 357 8.70 4.63 -16.87
CA ALA A 357 9.51 5.33 -15.89
C ALA A 357 9.07 6.80 -15.81
N LEU A 358 9.00 7.33 -14.59
CA LEU A 358 8.56 8.71 -14.36
C LEU A 358 9.63 9.67 -14.91
N PRO A 359 9.26 10.80 -15.57
CA PRO A 359 10.26 11.77 -16.01
C PRO A 359 11.13 12.22 -14.83
N ARG A 360 12.45 12.13 -14.97
CA ARG A 360 13.40 12.58 -13.94
C ARG A 360 13.27 14.09 -13.75
N GLY A 361 13.10 14.53 -12.51
CA GLY A 361 13.04 15.94 -12.12
C GLY A 361 11.90 16.24 -11.13
N GLY A 362 12.10 17.21 -10.23
CA GLY A 362 11.10 17.63 -9.26
C GLY A 362 11.11 16.86 -7.92
N ARG A 363 11.94 15.82 -7.77
CA ARG A 363 12.16 15.14 -6.48
C ARG A 363 13.65 14.78 -6.30
N THR A 364 14.23 15.25 -5.20
CA THR A 364 15.65 15.05 -4.90
C THR A 364 15.80 14.49 -3.49
N LEU A 365 16.60 13.43 -3.35
CA LEU A 365 16.93 12.80 -2.08
C LEU A 365 18.42 13.00 -1.80
N HIS A 366 18.72 13.67 -0.68
CA HIS A 366 20.07 13.81 -0.18
C HIS A 366 20.32 12.81 0.95
N GLN A 367 21.29 11.94 0.73
CA GLN A 367 21.76 10.97 1.70
C GLN A 367 23.01 11.53 2.39
N ILE A 368 22.92 11.83 3.68
CA ILE A 368 24.03 12.30 4.50
C ILE A 368 24.75 11.06 5.05
N THR A 369 25.97 10.80 4.58
CA THR A 369 26.69 9.56 4.91
C THR A 369 27.49 9.64 6.22
N ALA A 370 27.75 10.86 6.70
CA ALA A 370 28.46 11.07 7.96
C ALA A 370 27.66 10.63 9.20
N HIS A 371 28.37 10.10 10.20
CA HIS A 371 27.80 9.64 11.47
C HIS A 371 28.13 10.54 12.67
N ASP A 372 29.17 11.39 12.55
CA ASP A 372 29.53 12.36 13.58
C ASP A 372 28.77 13.68 13.41
N THR A 373 28.53 14.39 14.49
CA THR A 373 27.75 15.65 14.49
C THR A 373 28.31 16.70 13.53
N ARG A 374 29.64 16.76 13.30
CA ARG A 374 30.25 17.77 12.42
C ARG A 374 30.04 17.42 10.94
N GLY A 375 30.30 16.17 10.57
CA GLY A 375 30.03 15.67 9.22
C GLY A 375 28.54 15.73 8.88
N ILE A 376 27.65 15.48 9.84
CA ILE A 376 26.20 15.61 9.65
C ILE A 376 25.81 17.06 9.35
N VAL A 377 26.34 18.05 10.09
CA VAL A 377 26.10 19.48 9.80
C VAL A 377 26.62 19.84 8.41
N ASP A 378 27.84 19.43 8.08
CA ASP A 378 28.47 19.74 6.79
C ASP A 378 27.66 19.16 5.61
N GLY A 379 27.22 17.91 5.73
CA GLY A 379 26.37 17.27 4.72
C GLY A 379 24.99 17.92 4.62
N LEU A 380 24.35 18.29 5.74
CA LEU A 380 23.08 19.00 5.74
C LEU A 380 23.19 20.40 5.11
N LEU A 381 24.24 21.16 5.41
CA LEU A 381 24.46 22.48 4.81
C LEU A 381 24.69 22.38 3.29
N ARG A 382 25.49 21.40 2.82
CA ARG A 382 25.66 21.11 1.39
C ARG A 382 24.37 20.68 0.70
N ALA A 383 23.57 19.83 1.35
CA ALA A 383 22.27 19.38 0.85
C ALA A 383 21.23 20.51 0.76
N LEU A 384 21.42 21.59 1.50
CA LEU A 384 20.60 22.80 1.47
C LEU A 384 21.18 23.92 0.58
N ASP A 385 22.29 23.67 -0.13
CA ASP A 385 23.10 24.66 -0.87
C ASP A 385 23.55 25.87 -0.03
N VAL A 386 23.71 25.68 1.29
CA VAL A 386 24.18 26.71 2.21
C VAL A 386 25.70 26.72 2.24
N ARG A 387 26.29 27.81 1.70
CA ARG A 387 27.73 28.07 1.78
C ARG A 387 28.10 28.54 3.17
N TYR A 388 29.13 27.93 3.75
CA TYR A 388 29.58 28.23 5.11
C TYR A 388 31.10 28.36 5.18
N GLU A 389 31.56 29.09 6.19
CA GLU A 389 32.95 29.17 6.63
C GLU A 389 33.11 28.32 7.90
N ALA A 390 34.15 27.50 7.96
CA ALA A 390 34.52 26.75 9.16
C ALA A 390 35.45 27.59 10.05
N ASP A 391 35.33 27.43 11.37
CA ASP A 391 36.29 27.94 12.36
C ASP A 391 36.49 29.48 12.33
N ARG A 392 35.47 30.24 11.93
CA ARG A 392 35.53 31.70 11.79
C ARG A 392 35.50 32.38 13.16
N SER A 393 36.45 33.28 13.43
CA SER A 393 36.33 34.24 14.55
C SER A 393 35.24 35.27 14.26
N VAL A 394 34.28 35.39 15.17
CA VAL A 394 33.16 36.35 15.11
C VAL A 394 33.31 37.35 16.25
N GLU A 395 33.36 38.64 15.92
CA GLU A 395 33.49 39.72 16.91
C GLU A 395 32.20 39.89 17.73
N LEU A 396 32.31 39.75 19.05
CA LEU A 396 31.25 40.06 20.02
C LEU A 396 31.31 41.51 20.49
N TYR A 397 32.53 42.03 20.73
CA TYR A 397 32.79 43.41 21.14
C TYR A 397 34.03 43.89 20.39
N GLY A 398 33.93 45.06 19.77
CA GLY A 398 35.07 45.74 19.15
C GLY A 398 35.74 46.71 20.12
N MET A 399 36.94 47.17 19.78
CA MET A 399 37.66 48.18 20.59
C MET A 399 36.86 49.50 20.76
N SER A 400 35.91 49.78 19.86
CA SER A 400 34.93 50.87 19.97
C SER A 400 33.89 50.68 21.07
N ASP A 401 33.57 49.43 21.43
CA ASP A 401 32.52 49.06 22.37
C ASP A 401 33.07 49.02 23.81
N GLY A 402 33.67 50.14 24.26
CA GLY A 402 34.20 50.29 25.61
C GLY A 402 35.64 49.80 25.80
N GLY A 403 36.44 49.68 24.73
CA GLY A 403 37.88 49.39 24.82
C GLY A 403 38.26 47.92 24.99
N LEU A 404 37.29 47.00 24.94
CA LEU A 404 37.50 45.55 25.02
C LEU A 404 37.21 44.89 23.66
N ARG A 405 38.20 44.20 23.09
CA ARG A 405 37.96 43.28 21.96
C ARG A 405 37.65 41.88 22.49
N LEU A 406 36.52 41.31 22.07
CA LEU A 406 36.14 39.94 22.37
C LEU A 406 35.66 39.27 21.08
N GLU A 407 36.24 38.11 20.77
CA GLU A 407 35.88 37.28 19.62
C GLU A 407 35.50 35.87 20.09
N VAL A 408 34.57 35.25 19.38
CA VAL A 408 34.14 33.87 19.59
C VAL A 408 34.38 33.10 18.30
N ARG A 409 35.07 31.96 18.40
CA ARG A 409 35.24 31.04 17.27
C ARG A 409 33.91 30.32 17.03
N ALA A 410 33.29 30.58 15.89
CA ALA A 410 32.15 29.83 15.39
C ALA A 410 32.65 28.58 14.66
N ASP A 411 32.17 27.40 15.04
CA ASP A 411 32.55 26.16 14.35
C ASP A 411 32.08 26.18 12.89
N ARG A 412 30.87 26.71 12.63
CA ARG A 412 30.38 27.07 11.30
C ARG A 412 29.74 28.45 11.32
N TYR A 413 30.05 29.27 10.33
CA TYR A 413 29.43 30.57 10.09
C TYR A 413 28.83 30.63 8.69
N PHE A 414 27.63 31.19 8.55
CA PHE A 414 27.05 31.51 7.25
C PHE A 414 26.03 32.64 7.35
N GLU A 415 25.69 33.25 6.22
CA GLU A 415 24.69 34.31 6.12
C GLU A 415 23.60 33.90 5.14
N ASP A 416 22.33 34.09 5.52
CA ASP A 416 21.18 33.89 4.64
C ASP A 416 20.28 35.13 4.71
N GLY A 417 20.14 35.82 3.58
CA GLY A 417 19.44 37.09 3.44
C GLY A 417 20.02 38.21 4.31
N ARG A 418 19.43 38.40 5.51
CA ARG A 418 19.87 39.39 6.51
C ARG A 418 20.24 38.75 7.85
N ASP A 419 20.09 37.44 7.96
CA ASP A 419 20.33 36.69 9.19
C ASP A 419 21.73 36.07 9.14
N ARG A 420 22.49 36.27 10.21
CA ARG A 420 23.84 35.70 10.38
C ARG A 420 23.73 34.50 11.30
N TYR A 421 24.25 33.34 10.89
CA TYR A 421 24.11 32.08 11.60
C TYR A 421 25.45 31.60 12.14
N VAL A 422 25.40 30.99 13.33
CA VAL A 422 26.54 30.35 13.97
C VAL A 422 26.12 28.96 14.42
N VAL A 423 26.81 27.93 13.97
CA VAL A 423 26.74 26.60 14.59
C VAL A 423 27.90 26.48 15.58
N SER A 424 27.60 25.97 16.77
CA SER A 424 28.59 25.69 17.82
C SER A 424 28.41 24.26 18.33
N TYR A 425 29.52 23.52 18.43
CA TYR A 425 29.58 22.19 19.03
C TYR A 425 29.91 22.32 20.53
N PHE A 426 28.94 22.07 21.40
CA PHE A 426 29.09 22.22 22.85
C PHE A 426 29.87 21.04 23.44
N ASP A 427 31.07 21.30 23.94
CA ASP A 427 31.97 20.31 24.55
C ASP A 427 31.73 20.09 26.06
N GLY A 428 30.86 20.89 26.67
CA GLY A 428 30.60 20.89 28.11
C GLY A 428 31.00 22.19 28.82
N ASP A 429 31.78 23.08 28.18
CA ASP A 429 32.28 24.30 28.81
C ASP A 429 31.18 25.38 29.03
N PRO A 430 30.87 25.76 30.29
CA PRO A 430 29.91 26.83 30.57
C PRO A 430 30.33 28.20 30.04
N VAL A 431 31.64 28.46 29.88
CA VAL A 431 32.14 29.74 29.35
C VAL A 431 31.82 29.83 27.86
N SER A 432 32.17 28.81 27.08
CA SER A 432 31.84 28.68 25.65
C SER A 432 30.33 28.72 25.40
N TYR A 433 29.52 28.10 26.27
CA TYR A 433 28.05 28.24 26.22
C TYR A 433 27.60 29.70 26.42
N THR A 434 28.16 30.39 27.43
CA THR A 434 27.79 31.78 27.75
C THR A 434 28.18 32.75 26.62
N LEU A 435 29.41 32.63 26.10
CA LEU A 435 29.90 33.40 24.95
C LEU A 435 29.03 33.16 23.71
N THR A 436 28.68 31.90 23.45
CA THR A 436 27.79 31.49 22.37
C THR A 436 26.38 32.06 22.53
N ARG A 437 25.86 32.23 23.75
CA ARG A 437 24.58 32.94 24.00
C ARG A 437 24.66 34.45 23.83
N LEU A 438 25.81 35.08 24.11
CA LEU A 438 26.00 36.51 23.85
C LEU A 438 25.97 36.86 22.35
N LEU A 439 26.29 35.91 21.46
CA LEU A 439 26.09 36.12 20.02
C LEU A 439 24.60 36.34 19.67
N GLU A 440 23.67 35.72 20.40
CA GLU A 440 22.23 35.92 20.16
C GLU A 440 21.77 37.36 20.49
N THR A 441 22.39 38.02 21.48
CA THR A 441 22.08 39.43 21.81
C THR A 441 22.64 40.41 20.77
N ARG A 442 23.72 40.03 20.08
CA ARG A 442 24.28 40.72 18.90
C ARG A 442 23.55 40.38 17.59
N GLY A 443 22.42 39.67 17.65
CA GLY A 443 21.56 39.38 16.50
C GLY A 443 22.03 38.22 15.63
N TYR A 444 22.94 37.36 16.11
CA TYR A 444 23.27 36.11 15.44
C TYR A 444 22.23 35.02 15.77
N ARG A 445 22.00 34.12 14.82
CA ARG A 445 21.14 32.94 14.96
C ARG A 445 22.00 31.72 15.29
N VAL A 446 22.05 31.41 16.57
CA VAL A 446 22.94 30.37 17.10
C VAL A 446 22.24 29.00 17.11
N VAL A 447 22.95 27.96 16.66
CA VAL A 447 22.58 26.54 16.74
C VAL A 447 23.61 25.85 17.64
N VAL A 448 23.18 25.37 18.81
CA VAL A 448 24.05 24.64 19.75
C VAL A 448 23.78 23.14 19.64
N LEU A 449 24.81 22.39 19.28
CA LEU A 449 24.77 20.94 19.06
C LEU A 449 25.63 20.21 20.08
N ASP A 450 25.15 19.07 20.56
CA ASP A 450 25.91 18.16 21.43
C ASP A 450 26.69 17.15 20.55
N PRO A 451 27.92 16.74 20.89
CA PRO A 451 28.67 15.68 20.20
C PRO A 451 27.96 14.32 20.10
N LYS A 452 26.87 14.12 20.86
CA LYS A 452 25.99 12.94 20.82
C LYS A 452 24.63 13.23 20.16
N ASP A 453 24.49 14.38 19.49
CA ASP A 453 23.34 14.65 18.65
C ASP A 453 23.43 13.83 17.36
N ASP A 454 22.45 12.96 17.18
CA ASP A 454 22.22 12.17 15.97
C ASP A 454 21.65 13.02 14.83
N PHE A 455 21.57 12.43 13.63
CA PHE A 455 21.01 13.10 12.44
C PHE A 455 19.64 13.73 12.68
N ARG A 456 18.78 13.08 13.47
CA ARG A 456 17.45 13.60 13.81
C ARG A 456 17.58 14.90 14.61
N LYS A 457 18.32 14.90 15.72
CA LYS A 457 18.47 16.09 16.56
C LYS A 457 19.20 17.22 15.84
N VAL A 458 20.24 16.91 15.07
CA VAL A 458 20.97 17.92 14.29
C VAL A 458 20.07 18.56 13.24
N SER A 459 19.34 17.76 12.46
CA SER A 459 18.43 18.28 11.44
C SER A 459 17.25 19.05 12.04
N GLU A 460 16.62 18.57 13.11
CA GLU A 460 15.56 19.29 13.84
C GLU A 460 16.06 20.66 14.35
N LYS A 461 17.22 20.71 15.02
CA LYS A 461 17.81 21.96 15.55
C LYS A 461 18.21 22.95 14.44
N LEU A 462 18.87 22.46 13.38
CA LEU A 462 19.36 23.29 12.28
C LEU A 462 18.19 23.88 11.48
N LEU A 463 17.24 23.06 11.04
CA LEU A 463 16.09 23.49 10.25
C LEU A 463 15.17 24.44 11.03
N ALA A 464 14.96 24.18 12.33
CA ALA A 464 14.19 25.09 13.18
C ALA A 464 14.84 26.49 13.28
N ARG A 465 16.17 26.59 13.35
CA ARG A 465 16.87 27.89 13.41
C ARG A 465 16.88 28.62 12.07
N LEU A 466 17.03 27.87 10.97
CA LEU A 466 16.86 28.34 9.59
C LEU A 466 15.40 28.73 9.26
N ARG A 467 14.43 28.34 10.10
CA ARG A 467 12.98 28.47 9.87
C ARG A 467 12.49 27.69 8.63
N LEU A 468 13.20 26.63 8.26
CA LEU A 468 12.81 25.74 7.17
C LEU A 468 11.78 24.71 7.66
N PRO A 469 10.64 24.54 6.96
CA PRO A 469 9.63 23.57 7.35
C PRO A 469 10.10 22.14 7.02
N GLY A 470 10.44 21.39 8.06
CA GLY A 470 10.80 19.97 7.98
C GLY A 470 10.59 19.28 9.32
N VAL A 471 10.14 18.03 9.29
CA VAL A 471 10.02 17.17 10.48
C VAL A 471 10.68 15.83 10.18
N PHE A 472 11.56 15.38 11.06
CA PHE A 472 12.10 14.03 11.01
C PHE A 472 11.01 13.04 11.39
N ALA A 473 10.66 12.16 10.46
CA ALA A 473 9.67 11.10 10.66
C ALA A 473 9.93 9.96 9.68
N GLN A 474 9.14 8.90 9.77
CA GLN A 474 9.05 7.89 8.73
C GLN A 474 8.08 8.37 7.63
N HIS A 475 8.51 8.40 6.38
CA HIS A 475 7.75 8.96 5.25
C HIS A 475 7.58 7.95 4.12
N ASP A 476 6.37 7.83 3.59
CA ASP A 476 6.12 7.06 2.36
C ASP A 476 6.59 7.89 1.16
N LEU A 477 7.67 7.47 0.50
CA LEU A 477 8.22 8.11 -0.72
C LEU A 477 7.47 7.67 -1.98
N LEU A 478 6.96 6.44 -1.98
CA LEU A 478 6.08 5.89 -3.00
C LEU A 478 4.92 5.15 -2.33
N GLN A 479 3.70 5.38 -2.80
CA GLN A 479 2.50 4.73 -2.28
C GLN A 479 1.99 3.67 -3.26
N TYR A 480 1.38 2.61 -2.70
CA TYR A 480 0.78 1.51 -3.45
C TYR A 480 -0.29 1.92 -4.49
N ARG A 481 -0.93 3.09 -4.33
CA ARG A 481 -1.88 3.61 -5.33
C ARG A 481 -1.21 4.01 -6.64
N ASP A 482 0.10 4.20 -6.65
CA ASP A 482 0.88 4.64 -7.80
C ASP A 482 1.69 3.50 -8.45
N ALA A 483 1.95 2.41 -7.73
CA ALA A 483 2.75 1.26 -8.16
C ALA A 483 2.45 0.00 -7.30
N PRO A 484 2.73 -1.23 -7.77
CA PRO A 484 2.53 -2.47 -7.00
C PRO A 484 3.46 -2.63 -5.78
N TYR A 485 4.26 -1.62 -5.46
CA TYR A 485 5.16 -1.56 -4.32
C TYR A 485 5.15 -0.16 -3.68
N GLY A 486 5.52 -0.09 -2.41
CA GLY A 486 5.71 1.15 -1.67
C GLY A 486 7.10 1.19 -1.04
N ILE A 487 7.67 2.39 -0.95
CA ILE A 487 8.94 2.66 -0.28
C ILE A 487 8.67 3.62 0.87
N GLN A 488 9.04 3.22 2.08
CA GLN A 488 8.92 4.01 3.29
C GLN A 488 10.29 4.11 3.96
N MET A 489 10.71 5.31 4.38
CA MET A 489 12.00 5.49 5.08
C MET A 489 11.99 6.66 6.05
N SER A 490 12.89 6.64 7.04
CA SER A 490 13.09 7.78 7.93
C SER A 490 13.89 8.90 7.27
N GLY A 491 13.54 10.12 7.63
CA GLY A 491 14.22 11.33 7.16
C GLY A 491 13.39 12.58 7.36
N VAL A 492 13.88 13.69 6.83
CA VAL A 492 13.19 14.96 6.79
C VAL A 492 12.66 15.21 5.39
N ARG A 493 11.34 15.32 5.26
CA ARG A 493 10.69 15.79 4.03
C ARG A 493 10.52 17.30 4.08
N MET A 494 11.18 18.00 3.17
CA MET A 494 10.95 19.42 2.92
C MET A 494 9.98 19.59 1.75
N ARG A 495 8.98 20.44 1.93
CA ARG A 495 8.11 20.87 0.83
C ARG A 495 8.75 22.05 0.11
N ALA A 496 8.74 21.98 -1.21
CA ALA A 496 9.07 23.10 -2.07
C ALA A 496 8.25 24.35 -1.69
N GLN A 497 8.91 25.51 -1.68
CA GLN A 497 8.22 26.79 -1.64
C GLN A 497 7.87 27.22 -3.07
N GLY A 498 6.58 27.35 -3.36
CA GLY A 498 6.07 27.79 -4.66
C GLY A 498 5.58 26.67 -5.59
N ALA A 499 4.80 27.06 -6.59
CA ALA A 499 4.16 26.16 -7.55
C ALA A 499 5.15 25.69 -8.63
N GLY A 500 6.06 24.80 -8.26
CA GLY A 500 7.04 24.20 -9.18
C GLY A 500 8.41 23.85 -8.59
N GLY A 501 8.67 24.17 -7.32
CA GLY A 501 9.94 23.77 -6.70
C GLY A 501 10.03 22.27 -6.46
N GLU A 502 11.26 21.75 -6.37
CA GLU A 502 11.52 20.33 -6.16
C GLU A 502 11.23 19.90 -4.71
N SER A 503 10.63 18.73 -4.51
CA SER A 503 10.48 18.18 -3.16
C SER A 503 11.80 17.54 -2.72
N VAL A 504 12.40 18.10 -1.67
CA VAL A 504 13.68 17.63 -1.12
C VAL A 504 13.43 16.67 0.05
N PHE A 505 14.16 15.56 0.06
CA PHE A 505 14.18 14.59 1.16
C PHE A 505 15.60 14.45 1.70
N LEU A 506 15.79 14.60 3.02
CA LEU A 506 17.08 14.45 3.68
C LEU A 506 17.07 13.18 4.55
N THR A 507 18.06 12.32 4.44
CA THR A 507 18.16 11.11 5.29
C THR A 507 19.61 10.73 5.56
N ASN A 508 19.86 10.08 6.70
CA ASN A 508 21.13 9.41 7.01
C ASN A 508 21.05 7.88 6.85
N VAL A 509 19.92 7.36 6.34
CA VAL A 509 19.70 5.93 6.15
C VAL A 509 20.61 5.43 5.02
N GLU A 510 21.21 4.25 5.20
CA GLU A 510 22.02 3.61 4.17
C GLU A 510 21.14 3.05 3.05
N LEU A 511 21.43 3.46 1.81
CA LEU A 511 20.73 3.00 0.61
C LEU A 511 21.58 2.00 -0.16
N ASP A 512 21.14 0.74 -0.13
CA ASP A 512 21.65 -0.33 -0.99
C ASP A 512 21.29 -0.08 -2.48
N PRO A 513 21.84 -0.88 -3.42
CA PRO A 513 21.54 -0.72 -4.84
C PRO A 513 20.05 -0.88 -5.19
N LEU A 514 19.33 -1.79 -4.53
CA LEU A 514 17.90 -2.02 -4.80
C LEU A 514 17.09 -0.77 -4.49
N PHE A 515 17.29 -0.15 -3.32
CA PHE A 515 16.57 1.07 -2.97
C PHE A 515 16.97 2.24 -3.89
N ARG A 516 18.23 2.37 -4.29
CA ARG A 516 18.66 3.40 -5.26
C ARG A 516 17.97 3.25 -6.61
N ASP A 517 17.99 2.04 -7.18
CA ASP A 517 17.39 1.76 -8.49
C ASP A 517 15.86 1.97 -8.46
N LEU A 518 15.19 1.56 -7.37
CA LEU A 518 13.76 1.78 -7.20
C LEU A 518 13.40 3.25 -7.00
N LEU A 519 14.26 4.05 -6.37
CA LEU A 519 14.07 5.49 -6.22
C LEU A 519 14.24 6.23 -7.55
N ASP A 520 15.25 5.90 -8.36
CA ASP A 520 15.45 6.46 -9.70
C ASP A 520 14.28 6.09 -10.63
N TYR A 521 13.84 4.83 -10.63
CA TYR A 521 12.63 4.40 -11.37
C TYR A 521 11.35 5.13 -10.89
N SER A 522 11.34 5.58 -9.64
CA SER A 522 10.25 6.38 -9.04
C SER A 522 10.39 7.89 -9.29
N GLY A 523 11.43 8.34 -10.01
CA GLY A 523 11.68 9.73 -10.37
C GLY A 523 12.45 10.56 -9.34
N TYR A 524 13.12 9.93 -8.37
CA TYR A 524 14.00 10.60 -7.40
C TYR A 524 15.45 10.65 -7.90
N SER A 525 16.08 11.82 -7.88
CA SER A 525 17.55 11.92 -7.97
C SER A 525 18.16 11.68 -6.59
N VAL A 526 19.08 10.70 -6.46
CA VAL A 526 19.76 10.38 -5.19
C VAL A 526 21.18 10.96 -5.20
N ILE A 527 21.48 11.83 -4.23
CA ILE A 527 22.77 12.51 -4.09
C ILE A 527 23.32 12.19 -2.69
N SER A 528 24.53 11.64 -2.61
CA SER A 528 25.21 11.33 -1.34
C SER A 528 26.20 12.44 -0.96
N HIS A 529 26.28 12.78 0.33
CA HIS A 529 27.12 13.84 0.92
C HIS A 529 27.98 13.34 2.09
#